data_AF-A0A8T2KFC1-F1
#
_entry.id   AF-A0A8T2KFC1-F1
#
_cell.length_a   1.000
_cell.length_b   1.000
_cell.length_c   1.000
_cell.angle_alpha   90.00
_cell.angle_beta   90.00
_cell.angle_gamma   90.00
#
_symmetry.space_group_name_H-M   'P 1'
#
loop_
_entity.id
_entity.type
_entity.pdbx_description
1 polymer ?
#
loop_
_entity_poly.entity_id
_entity_poly.type
_entity_poly.pdbx_seq_one_letter_code
_entity_poly.pdbx_strand_id
1 'polypeptide(L)'
;MDKCAGEKRQYKSCQSSTCPADALPFRNMQCAVYNYKPVLGSQLGYRWVPFYEAPDTCHLNCMAVGHKFYYTFGRVLDGTRCGLDSGGTCINGLCMKAGCDGIFGINVPGEPCGKCQGTKDSCVFIQSVFLAPFPSSGYFSFKNVTRIPSGATWIKVTDESRNILALMDSKNNYVINGDWVVSWPGTYKVAGTEVHYNRSAESHEFLEAAGPTDEDLYVQVLFQEHNPGIKYEFWLPKDIYYNYKEVSQLSWQQSEQEDLHIWLNANTSNTLKPSYGTSQGKKVHCFLSGAGCRKCKTPKGKSQRIKQYCQSDFVIHAKVLKKTLFGHLETRYDIQVKHAYKRKFPIMNHEYIWVSNTCDCPQLLDLQEYVMMASRHANHKYMLSSTRLSSTSFVKPWTPEEELKLQSAKTFCSISP
;
A
#
# COMPACT_ATOMS: atom_id res chain seq x y z
N MET A 1 -45.02 10.09 40.98
CA MET A 1 -45.20 9.64 39.59
C MET A 1 -43.83 9.29 39.05
N ASP A 2 -43.53 8.01 39.00
CA ASP A 2 -42.26 7.54 38.46
C ASP A 2 -42.20 7.87 36.96
N LYS A 3 -41.09 8.47 36.52
CA LYS A 3 -40.84 8.71 35.10
C LYS A 3 -40.79 7.35 34.40
N CYS A 4 -41.60 7.18 33.35
CA CYS A 4 -41.54 5.98 32.52
C CYS A 4 -40.10 5.77 32.03
N ALA A 5 -39.59 4.55 32.21
CA ALA A 5 -38.28 4.16 31.71
C ALA A 5 -38.34 4.00 30.18
N GLY A 6 -37.31 4.49 29.47
CA GLY A 6 -37.17 4.38 28.02
C GLY A 6 -37.12 5.72 27.28
N GLU A 7 -36.87 5.66 25.97
CA GLU A 7 -36.90 6.85 25.10
C GLU A 7 -38.34 7.33 24.88
N LYS A 8 -38.53 8.65 24.90
CA LYS A 8 -39.87 9.26 24.75
C LYS A 8 -40.41 9.25 23.31
N ARG A 9 -39.56 8.99 22.33
CA ARG A 9 -39.88 9.06 20.89
C ARG A 9 -39.07 7.99 20.16
N GLN A 10 -39.72 7.33 19.21
CA GLN A 10 -39.10 6.37 18.32
C GLN A 10 -39.28 6.89 16.89
N TYR A 11 -38.22 6.77 16.08
CA TYR A 11 -38.23 7.21 14.69
C TYR A 11 -38.04 6.00 13.79
N LYS A 12 -38.82 5.90 12.73
CA LYS A 12 -38.73 4.81 11.76
C LYS A 12 -38.60 5.38 10.36
N SER A 13 -37.75 4.77 9.54
CA SER A 13 -37.65 5.15 8.12
C SER A 13 -38.98 4.91 7.43
N CYS A 14 -39.44 5.90 6.66
CA CYS A 14 -40.56 5.72 5.75
C CYS A 14 -40.06 5.04 4.46
N GLN A 15 -40.90 4.23 3.84
CA GLN A 15 -40.60 3.56 2.58
C GLN A 15 -40.74 4.59 1.46
N SER A 16 -39.62 5.18 1.05
CA SER A 16 -39.57 6.13 -0.06
C SER A 16 -38.85 5.48 -1.25
N SER A 17 -39.37 5.73 -2.46
CA SER A 17 -38.67 5.40 -3.70
C SER A 17 -37.33 6.13 -3.74
N THR A 18 -36.30 5.48 -4.25
CA THR A 18 -34.97 6.07 -4.40
C THR A 18 -35.07 7.35 -5.24
N CYS A 19 -34.36 8.41 -4.82
CA CYS A 19 -34.27 9.62 -5.63
C CYS A 19 -33.55 9.31 -6.96
N PRO A 20 -33.87 10.05 -8.05
CA PRO A 20 -33.14 9.94 -9.32
C PRO A 20 -31.63 10.09 -9.13
N ALA A 21 -30.83 9.38 -9.95
CA ALA A 21 -29.37 9.36 -9.81
C ALA A 21 -28.71 10.73 -10.08
N ASP A 22 -29.37 11.58 -10.86
CA ASP A 22 -28.97 12.95 -11.18
C ASP A 22 -29.49 13.99 -10.15
N ALA A 23 -30.28 13.56 -9.15
CA ALA A 23 -30.78 14.46 -8.13
C ALA A 23 -29.63 15.04 -7.29
N LEU A 24 -29.65 16.35 -7.10
CA LEU A 24 -28.74 17.02 -6.18
C LEU A 24 -28.89 16.44 -4.77
N PRO A 25 -27.79 16.20 -4.03
CA PRO A 25 -27.89 15.70 -2.66
C PRO A 25 -28.73 16.62 -1.78
N PHE A 26 -29.55 16.05 -0.91
CA PHE A 26 -30.53 16.80 -0.13
C PHE A 26 -29.92 17.91 0.74
N ARG A 27 -28.71 17.69 1.28
CA ARG A 27 -27.98 18.73 2.03
C ARG A 27 -27.50 19.88 1.14
N ASN A 28 -27.13 19.60 -0.11
CA ASN A 28 -26.76 20.63 -1.09
C ASN A 28 -27.95 21.53 -1.39
N MET A 29 -29.14 20.94 -1.58
CA MET A 29 -30.37 21.70 -1.78
C MET A 29 -30.66 22.63 -0.59
N GLN A 30 -30.48 22.15 0.65
CA GLN A 30 -30.69 22.96 1.86
C GLN A 30 -29.72 24.15 1.95
N CYS A 31 -28.43 23.98 1.63
CA CYS A 31 -27.51 25.13 1.55
C CYS A 31 -27.89 26.09 0.41
N ALA A 32 -28.30 25.56 -0.73
CA ALA A 32 -28.64 26.35 -1.91
C ALA A 32 -29.84 27.29 -1.70
N VAL A 33 -30.75 26.99 -0.75
CA VAL A 33 -31.85 27.87 -0.35
C VAL A 33 -31.36 29.24 0.17
N TYR A 34 -30.12 29.31 0.65
CA TYR A 34 -29.50 30.53 1.17
C TYR A 34 -28.59 31.24 0.17
N ASN A 35 -28.49 30.72 -1.07
CA ASN A 35 -27.69 31.34 -2.11
C ASN A 35 -28.13 32.79 -2.35
N TYR A 36 -27.14 33.68 -2.39
CA TYR A 36 -27.28 35.11 -2.66
C TYR A 36 -28.15 35.87 -1.64
N LYS A 37 -28.51 35.24 -0.51
CA LYS A 37 -29.13 35.91 0.63
C LYS A 37 -28.05 36.48 1.56
N PRO A 38 -28.20 37.71 2.07
CA PRO A 38 -27.31 38.26 3.08
C PRO A 38 -27.31 37.42 4.36
N VAL A 39 -26.18 37.39 5.05
CA VAL A 39 -26.01 36.70 6.35
C VAL A 39 -25.63 37.70 7.44
N LEU A 40 -25.89 37.37 8.71
CA LEU A 40 -25.52 38.24 9.84
C LEU A 40 -24.03 38.60 9.77
N GLY A 41 -23.73 39.90 9.71
CA GLY A 41 -22.37 40.43 9.59
C GLY A 41 -21.87 40.66 8.16
N SER A 42 -22.64 40.34 7.11
CA SER A 42 -22.31 40.66 5.72
C SER A 42 -23.55 41.06 4.91
N GLN A 43 -23.46 42.19 4.19
CA GLN A 43 -24.49 42.63 3.25
C GLN A 43 -24.43 41.91 1.90
N LEU A 44 -23.37 41.11 1.67
CA LEU A 44 -23.17 40.37 0.44
C LEU A 44 -23.85 38.99 0.50
N GLY A 45 -24.47 38.60 -0.60
CA GLY A 45 -24.98 37.24 -0.79
C GLY A 45 -23.90 36.33 -1.40
N TYR A 46 -23.76 35.13 -0.84
CA TYR A 46 -22.77 34.15 -1.31
C TYR A 46 -23.44 32.93 -1.93
N ARG A 47 -22.69 32.18 -2.72
CA ARG A 47 -23.07 30.81 -3.10
C ARG A 47 -22.53 29.83 -2.06
N TRP A 48 -23.36 28.91 -1.62
CA TRP A 48 -23.09 28.02 -0.50
C TRP A 48 -22.99 26.55 -0.93
N VAL A 49 -22.09 25.80 -0.29
CA VAL A 49 -21.97 24.34 -0.43
C VAL A 49 -21.86 23.70 0.96
N PRO A 50 -22.28 22.44 1.17
CA PRO A 50 -22.18 21.81 2.48
C PRO A 50 -20.75 21.71 3.00
N PHE A 51 -20.59 21.94 4.31
CA PHE A 51 -19.33 21.77 5.02
C PHE A 51 -19.49 20.70 6.11
N TYR A 52 -18.71 19.62 6.02
CA TYR A 52 -18.88 18.44 6.86
C TYR A 52 -17.88 18.36 8.03
N GLU A 53 -16.84 19.20 8.06
CA GLU A 53 -15.80 19.16 9.11
C GLU A 53 -16.18 19.93 10.38
N ALA A 54 -17.34 20.58 10.41
CA ALA A 54 -17.84 21.26 11.61
C ALA A 54 -18.28 20.23 12.69
N PRO A 55 -18.10 20.53 14.00
CA PRO A 55 -18.40 19.59 15.08
C PRO A 55 -19.85 19.07 15.10
N ASP A 56 -20.82 19.96 14.83
CA ASP A 56 -22.24 19.61 14.81
C ASP A 56 -22.67 19.11 13.43
N THR A 57 -22.47 17.82 13.17
CA THR A 57 -22.73 17.21 11.84
C THR A 57 -24.17 17.35 11.36
N CYS A 58 -25.15 17.44 12.26
CA CYS A 58 -26.57 17.66 11.94
C CYS A 58 -27.03 19.12 11.97
N HIS A 59 -26.07 20.05 12.07
CA HIS A 59 -26.30 21.44 11.72
C HIS A 59 -26.03 21.67 10.23
N LEU A 60 -26.79 22.61 9.65
CA LEU A 60 -26.66 23.03 8.26
C LEU A 60 -25.48 24.00 8.13
N ASN A 61 -24.27 23.44 8.21
CA ASN A 61 -23.02 24.15 8.02
C ASN A 61 -22.74 24.25 6.53
N CYS A 62 -22.64 25.47 6.00
CA CYS A 62 -22.40 25.72 4.59
C CYS A 62 -21.20 26.64 4.39
N MET A 63 -20.23 26.23 3.58
CA MET A 63 -19.07 27.01 3.19
C MET A 63 -19.42 27.96 2.04
N ALA A 64 -18.97 29.21 2.14
CA ALA A 64 -19.10 30.18 1.06
C ALA A 64 -18.08 29.86 -0.04
N VAL A 65 -18.56 29.62 -1.26
CA VAL A 65 -17.68 29.20 -2.37
C VAL A 65 -16.71 30.33 -2.73
N GLY A 66 -15.42 29.99 -2.79
CA GLY A 66 -14.34 30.96 -3.05
C GLY A 66 -13.89 31.72 -1.81
N HIS A 67 -14.45 31.42 -0.63
CA HIS A 67 -14.11 32.05 0.64
C HIS A 67 -13.71 31.00 1.69
N LYS A 68 -13.07 31.46 2.78
CA LYS A 68 -12.51 30.59 3.83
C LYS A 68 -13.37 30.55 5.11
N PHE A 69 -14.68 30.73 4.97
CA PHE A 69 -15.58 30.68 6.11
C PHE A 69 -16.83 29.87 5.76
N TYR A 70 -17.45 29.31 6.80
CA TYR A 70 -18.75 28.68 6.73
C TYR A 70 -19.73 29.39 7.66
N TYR A 71 -21.01 29.22 7.39
CA TYR A 71 -22.10 29.73 8.21
C TYR A 71 -23.06 28.59 8.57
N THR A 72 -23.63 28.64 9.77
CA THR A 72 -24.56 27.62 10.26
C THR A 72 -26.00 28.16 10.20
N PHE A 73 -26.81 27.59 9.33
CA PHE A 73 -28.19 28.03 9.09
C PHE A 73 -29.24 27.33 9.98
N GLY A 74 -28.79 26.65 11.04
CA GLY A 74 -29.65 25.90 11.97
C GLY A 74 -29.46 24.39 11.82
N ARG A 75 -30.53 23.62 12.05
CA ARG A 75 -30.53 22.16 11.90
C ARG A 75 -30.90 21.76 10.47
N VAL A 76 -30.29 20.69 9.98
CA VAL A 76 -30.73 20.07 8.73
C VAL A 76 -32.12 19.44 8.93
N LEU A 77 -32.85 19.26 7.83
CA LEU A 77 -34.11 18.54 7.84
C LEU A 77 -33.90 17.05 8.16
N ASP A 78 -34.85 16.46 8.89
CA ASP A 78 -34.83 15.03 9.20
C ASP A 78 -34.78 14.19 7.92
N GLY A 79 -33.94 13.15 7.90
CA GLY A 79 -33.66 12.36 6.70
C GLY A 79 -32.39 12.78 5.94
N THR A 80 -31.76 13.89 6.32
CA THR A 80 -30.48 14.32 5.72
C THR A 80 -29.32 13.46 6.24
N ARG A 81 -28.45 12.95 5.37
CA ARG A 81 -27.22 12.24 5.80
C ARG A 81 -26.33 13.13 6.67
N CYS A 82 -25.73 12.57 7.73
CA CYS A 82 -24.89 13.36 8.64
C CYS A 82 -23.55 13.77 8.01
N GLY A 83 -22.91 12.84 7.31
CA GLY A 83 -21.66 13.02 6.57
C GLY A 83 -21.69 12.26 5.25
N LEU A 84 -20.59 12.34 4.50
CA LEU A 84 -20.42 11.56 3.27
C LEU A 84 -20.32 10.06 3.61
N ASP A 85 -19.59 9.71 4.68
CA ASP A 85 -19.23 8.32 5.00
C ASP A 85 -19.79 7.83 6.36
N SER A 86 -20.62 8.63 7.04
CA SER A 86 -21.05 8.29 8.41
C SER A 86 -22.04 7.12 8.51
N GLY A 87 -22.68 6.75 7.40
CA GLY A 87 -23.81 5.79 7.37
C GLY A 87 -25.02 6.22 8.20
N GLY A 88 -25.00 7.44 8.75
CA GLY A 88 -26.02 7.96 9.66
C GLY A 88 -26.90 9.02 9.01
N THR A 89 -28.08 9.20 9.57
CA THR A 89 -29.10 10.15 9.15
C THR A 89 -29.44 11.09 10.31
N CYS A 90 -29.55 12.38 10.02
CA CYS A 90 -29.94 13.38 10.98
C CYS A 90 -31.44 13.26 11.28
N ILE A 91 -31.77 13.07 12.55
CA ILE A 91 -33.14 12.98 13.07
C ILE A 91 -33.20 13.80 14.36
N ASN A 92 -34.07 14.81 14.40
CA ASN A 92 -34.20 15.77 15.49
C ASN A 92 -32.86 16.44 15.89
N GLY A 93 -31.95 16.63 14.94
CA GLY A 93 -30.63 17.23 15.17
C GLY A 93 -29.56 16.29 15.70
N LEU A 94 -29.85 14.99 15.85
CA LEU A 94 -28.88 13.97 16.22
C LEU A 94 -28.56 13.09 15.02
N CYS A 95 -27.30 12.68 14.90
CA CYS A 95 -26.92 11.69 13.89
C CYS A 95 -27.27 10.28 14.39
N MET A 96 -28.28 9.66 13.80
CA MET A 96 -28.79 8.35 14.19
C MET A 96 -28.66 7.34 13.04
N LYS A 97 -28.51 6.06 13.35
CA LYS A 97 -28.48 4.98 12.34
C LYS A 97 -29.77 4.16 12.43
N ALA A 98 -30.27 3.72 11.29
CA ALA A 98 -31.42 2.82 11.24
C ALA A 98 -30.95 1.38 11.48
N GLY A 99 -31.63 0.67 12.37
CA GLY A 99 -31.55 -0.78 12.46
C GLY A 99 -32.29 -1.46 11.31
N CYS A 100 -32.21 -2.78 11.28
CA CYS A 100 -32.83 -3.57 10.21
C CYS A 100 -34.35 -3.64 10.25
N ASP A 101 -34.95 -3.32 11.39
CA ASP A 101 -36.38 -3.04 11.53
C ASP A 101 -36.78 -1.64 11.00
N GLY A 102 -35.81 -0.87 10.52
CA GLY A 102 -35.96 0.50 10.04
C GLY A 102 -36.07 1.53 11.16
N ILE A 103 -35.89 1.14 12.43
CA ILE A 103 -35.98 2.03 13.59
C ILE A 103 -34.62 2.70 13.83
N PHE A 104 -34.62 4.02 13.99
CA PHE A 104 -33.41 4.79 14.27
C PHE A 104 -33.04 4.75 15.75
N GLY A 105 -31.74 4.57 16.02
CA GLY A 105 -31.14 4.70 17.35
C GLY A 105 -29.79 5.40 17.30
N ILE A 106 -29.34 5.93 18.45
CA ILE A 106 -28.03 6.59 18.60
C ILE A 106 -26.90 5.56 18.58
N ASN A 107 -27.12 4.39 19.20
CA ASN A 107 -26.17 3.28 19.27
C ASN A 107 -26.79 2.02 18.66
N VAL A 108 -27.04 2.06 17.34
CA VAL A 108 -27.40 0.85 16.60
C VAL A 108 -26.09 0.21 16.13
N PRO A 109 -25.70 -0.97 16.68
CA PRO A 109 -24.56 -1.71 16.14
C PRO A 109 -24.85 -2.04 14.68
N GLY A 110 -23.90 -1.77 13.78
CA GLY A 110 -24.05 -2.21 12.40
C GLY A 110 -24.17 -3.74 12.37
N GLU A 111 -25.08 -4.28 11.55
CA GLU A 111 -25.16 -5.72 11.42
C GLU A 111 -23.85 -6.28 10.86
N PRO A 112 -23.37 -7.42 11.36
CA PRO A 112 -22.04 -7.89 11.01
C PRO A 112 -21.83 -8.18 9.53
N CYS A 113 -22.86 -8.40 8.70
CA CYS A 113 -22.74 -8.57 7.24
C CYS A 113 -23.57 -7.60 6.37
N GLY A 114 -24.07 -6.50 6.94
CA GLY A 114 -24.74 -5.45 6.16
C GLY A 114 -26.04 -5.85 5.44
N LYS A 115 -26.61 -7.04 5.69
CA LYS A 115 -27.89 -7.50 5.13
C LYS A 115 -28.94 -7.66 6.22
N CYS A 116 -29.92 -6.75 6.22
CA CYS A 116 -31.15 -6.87 7.00
C CYS A 116 -32.03 -8.02 6.49
N GLN A 117 -31.66 -9.27 6.78
CA GLN A 117 -32.48 -10.44 6.55
C GLN A 117 -32.57 -11.25 7.85
N GLY A 118 -33.53 -10.87 8.69
CA GLY A 118 -34.50 -11.72 9.40
C GLY A 118 -34.04 -12.87 10.31
N THR A 119 -32.79 -13.33 10.29
CA THR A 119 -32.33 -14.45 11.10
C THR A 119 -31.01 -14.07 11.76
N LYS A 120 -30.96 -14.16 13.09
CA LYS A 120 -29.76 -13.99 13.93
C LYS A 120 -28.60 -14.95 13.57
N ASP A 121 -28.79 -15.79 12.56
CA ASP A 121 -27.95 -16.88 12.10
C ASP A 121 -27.52 -16.73 10.63
N SER A 122 -27.62 -15.55 10.00
CA SER A 122 -27.25 -15.38 8.58
C SER A 122 -25.75 -15.13 8.32
N CYS A 123 -24.97 -14.91 9.39
CA CYS A 123 -23.58 -14.46 9.34
C CYS A 123 -22.65 -15.38 10.12
N VAL A 124 -21.41 -15.49 9.65
CA VAL A 124 -20.33 -16.23 10.32
C VAL A 124 -19.19 -15.26 10.60
N PHE A 125 -18.78 -15.20 11.86
CA PHE A 125 -17.57 -14.49 12.25
C PHE A 125 -16.37 -15.40 12.01
N ILE A 126 -15.40 -14.89 11.25
CA ILE A 126 -14.12 -15.53 11.04
C ILE A 126 -13.09 -14.74 11.83
N GLN A 127 -12.38 -15.45 12.70
CA GLN A 127 -11.22 -14.93 13.40
C GLN A 127 -10.16 -16.02 13.41
N SER A 128 -8.93 -15.65 13.07
CA SER A 128 -7.82 -16.60 13.02
C SER A 128 -6.49 -15.88 13.19
N VAL A 129 -5.45 -16.65 13.46
CA VAL A 129 -4.09 -16.18 13.65
C VAL A 129 -3.19 -16.90 12.65
N PHE A 130 -2.53 -16.14 11.80
CA PHE A 130 -1.54 -16.68 10.89
C PHE A 130 -0.20 -16.83 11.59
N LEU A 131 0.22 -18.08 11.74
CA LEU A 131 1.53 -18.47 12.24
C LEU A 131 2.34 -19.04 11.07
N ALA A 132 3.53 -18.52 10.87
CA ALA A 132 4.49 -19.07 9.92
C ALA A 132 5.90 -18.82 10.45
N PRO A 133 6.83 -19.78 10.26
CA PRO A 133 8.19 -19.63 10.71
C PRO A 133 8.87 -18.49 9.95
N PHE A 134 9.73 -17.76 10.66
CA PHE A 134 10.59 -16.78 10.02
C PHE A 134 11.48 -17.47 8.98
N PRO A 135 11.59 -16.97 7.74
CA PRO A 135 12.30 -17.67 6.68
C PRO A 135 13.77 -17.91 7.03
N SER A 136 14.19 -19.17 7.13
CA SER A 136 15.58 -19.55 7.44
C SER A 136 16.55 -19.30 6.27
N SER A 137 16.03 -19.16 5.05
CA SER A 137 16.80 -19.14 3.80
C SER A 137 17.21 -17.75 3.30
N GLY A 138 16.97 -16.68 4.05
CA GLY A 138 17.30 -15.31 3.61
C GLY A 138 16.51 -14.84 2.38
N TYR A 139 15.51 -15.61 1.94
CA TYR A 139 14.56 -15.26 0.90
C TYR A 139 13.32 -14.63 1.53
N PHE A 140 13.26 -13.29 1.57
CA PHE A 140 12.13 -12.56 2.11
C PHE A 140 11.15 -12.24 0.97
N SER A 141 10.29 -13.20 0.64
CA SER A 141 9.14 -12.96 -0.24
C SER A 141 7.90 -12.66 0.60
N PHE A 142 6.91 -12.02 -0.03
CA PHE A 142 5.58 -11.92 0.55
C PHE A 142 4.97 -13.32 0.69
N LYS A 143 4.54 -13.67 1.90
CA LYS A 143 3.78 -14.89 2.17
C LYS A 143 2.30 -14.56 2.29
N ASN A 144 1.45 -15.38 1.69
CA ASN A 144 0.00 -15.26 1.83
C ASN A 144 -0.42 -15.53 3.27
N VAL A 145 -1.18 -14.59 3.85
CA VAL A 145 -1.74 -14.65 5.20
C VAL A 145 -3.16 -15.19 5.14
N THR A 146 -4.02 -14.53 4.35
CA THR A 146 -5.42 -14.92 4.18
C THR A 146 -6.04 -14.29 2.93
N ARG A 147 -7.10 -14.92 2.42
CA ARG A 147 -7.99 -14.35 1.40
C ARG A 147 -9.23 -13.80 2.10
N ILE A 148 -9.53 -12.53 1.87
CA ILE A 148 -10.77 -11.88 2.28
C ILE A 148 -11.71 -11.92 1.06
N PRO A 149 -12.76 -12.77 1.05
CA PRO A 149 -13.59 -12.92 -0.12
C PRO A 149 -14.51 -11.72 -0.35
N SER A 150 -15.04 -11.57 -1.56
CA SER A 150 -16.16 -10.67 -1.85
C SER A 150 -17.33 -10.91 -0.87
N GLY A 151 -17.96 -9.82 -0.43
CA GLY A 151 -19.04 -9.79 0.55
C GLY A 151 -18.57 -9.73 2.01
N ALA A 152 -17.26 -9.65 2.26
CA ALA A 152 -16.70 -9.55 3.61
C ALA A 152 -16.86 -8.15 4.19
N THR A 153 -17.19 -8.09 5.49
CA THR A 153 -17.49 -6.88 6.24
C THR A 153 -16.74 -6.87 7.57
N TRP A 154 -16.56 -5.68 8.15
CA TRP A 154 -15.85 -5.47 9.41
C TRP A 154 -14.49 -6.17 9.42
N ILE A 155 -13.74 -5.95 8.35
CA ILE A 155 -12.43 -6.54 8.13
C ILE A 155 -11.43 -5.83 9.02
N LYS A 156 -10.63 -6.61 9.73
CA LYS A 156 -9.50 -6.12 10.51
C LYS A 156 -8.35 -7.11 10.42
N VAL A 157 -7.16 -6.63 10.14
CA VAL A 157 -5.92 -7.41 10.24
C VAL A 157 -4.91 -6.60 11.03
N THR A 158 -4.29 -7.23 12.02
CA THR A 158 -3.35 -6.60 12.93
C THR A 158 -2.09 -7.44 13.07
N ASP A 159 -0.96 -6.75 13.04
CA ASP A 159 0.36 -7.29 13.32
C ASP A 159 1.03 -6.45 14.42
N GLU A 160 1.56 -7.12 15.44
CA GLU A 160 2.22 -6.52 16.62
C GLU A 160 3.75 -6.66 16.51
N SER A 161 4.26 -6.62 15.28
CA SER A 161 5.68 -6.79 14.96
C SER A 161 6.17 -5.72 13.98
N ARG A 162 7.44 -5.82 13.59
CA ARG A 162 8.06 -5.02 12.54
C ARG A 162 7.83 -5.60 11.13
N ASN A 163 7.07 -6.67 10.98
CA ASN A 163 6.74 -7.20 9.66
C ASN A 163 5.92 -6.17 8.85
N ILE A 164 5.76 -6.44 7.56
CA ILE A 164 5.01 -5.55 6.65
C ILE A 164 3.86 -6.33 6.04
N LEU A 165 2.63 -6.00 6.44
CA LEU A 165 1.40 -6.43 5.78
C LEU A 165 1.31 -5.82 4.38
N ALA A 166 0.79 -6.55 3.42
CA ALA A 166 0.43 -6.02 2.11
C ALA A 166 -0.98 -6.46 1.73
N LEU A 167 -1.67 -5.63 0.97
CA LEU A 167 -3.01 -5.89 0.47
C LEU A 167 -3.00 -5.85 -1.05
N MET A 168 -3.51 -6.91 -1.66
CA MET A 168 -3.58 -7.07 -3.11
C MET A 168 -5.02 -7.31 -3.55
N ASP A 169 -5.39 -6.74 -4.70
CA ASP A 169 -6.71 -6.93 -5.31
C ASP A 169 -6.84 -8.27 -6.05
N SER A 170 -8.03 -8.56 -6.58
CA SER A 170 -8.32 -9.79 -7.35
C SER A 170 -7.52 -9.93 -8.65
N LYS A 171 -6.89 -8.84 -9.12
CA LYS A 171 -6.11 -8.76 -10.36
C LYS A 171 -4.60 -8.81 -10.10
N ASN A 172 -4.20 -9.13 -8.87
CA ASN A 172 -2.81 -9.17 -8.43
C ASN A 172 -2.09 -7.81 -8.42
N ASN A 173 -2.82 -6.71 -8.24
CA ASN A 173 -2.22 -5.39 -8.03
C ASN A 173 -2.14 -5.08 -6.54
N TYR A 174 -0.97 -4.66 -6.09
CA TYR A 174 -0.81 -4.17 -4.73
C TYR A 174 -1.48 -2.81 -4.54
N VAL A 175 -2.35 -2.73 -3.53
CA VAL A 175 -3.07 -1.51 -3.16
C VAL A 175 -2.46 -0.86 -1.94
N ILE A 176 -2.05 -1.67 -0.96
CA ILE A 176 -1.36 -1.23 0.26
C ILE A 176 -0.09 -2.05 0.40
N ASN A 177 1.03 -1.34 0.58
CA ASN A 177 2.38 -1.89 0.54
C ASN A 177 2.60 -2.74 -0.72
N GLY A 178 3.58 -3.64 -0.72
CA GLY A 178 3.91 -4.43 -1.91
C GLY A 178 4.82 -3.69 -2.89
N ASP A 179 5.30 -4.39 -3.93
CA ASP A 179 6.32 -3.90 -4.86
C ASP A 179 7.56 -3.27 -4.17
N TRP A 180 7.86 -3.74 -2.96
CA TRP A 180 8.90 -3.22 -2.05
C TRP A 180 8.76 -1.73 -1.68
N VAL A 181 7.55 -1.19 -1.82
CA VAL A 181 7.20 0.16 -1.40
C VAL A 181 6.31 0.06 -0.16
N VAL A 182 6.62 0.86 0.86
CA VAL A 182 5.73 1.03 2.01
C VAL A 182 4.82 2.21 1.73
N SER A 183 3.51 1.96 1.79
CA SER A 183 2.45 2.93 1.61
C SER A 183 2.34 3.88 2.80
N TRP A 184 1.81 5.08 2.59
CA TRP A 184 1.58 6.03 3.67
C TRP A 184 0.37 5.60 4.52
N PRO A 185 0.38 5.81 5.85
CA PRO A 185 -0.84 5.69 6.64
C PRO A 185 -1.94 6.58 6.06
N GLY A 186 -3.15 6.04 5.93
CA GLY A 186 -4.24 6.73 5.26
C GLY A 186 -5.37 5.79 4.83
N THR A 187 -6.26 6.32 3.98
CA THR A 187 -7.45 5.61 3.50
C THR A 187 -7.30 5.30 2.02
N TYR A 188 -7.52 4.04 1.64
CA TYR A 188 -7.34 3.52 0.28
C TYR A 188 -8.66 2.95 -0.23
N LYS A 189 -9.07 3.33 -1.45
CA LYS A 189 -10.28 2.82 -2.10
C LYS A 189 -9.94 1.54 -2.87
N VAL A 190 -10.55 0.42 -2.50
CA VAL A 190 -10.34 -0.88 -3.16
C VAL A 190 -11.55 -1.79 -2.94
N ALA A 191 -11.86 -2.63 -3.92
CA ALA A 191 -12.94 -3.61 -3.82
C ALA A 191 -14.28 -3.01 -3.31
N GLY A 192 -14.66 -1.82 -3.79
CA GLY A 192 -15.91 -1.17 -3.40
C GLY A 192 -15.95 -0.56 -1.99
N THR A 193 -14.89 -0.70 -1.19
CA THR A 193 -14.79 -0.20 0.19
C THR A 193 -13.59 0.72 0.39
N GLU A 194 -13.59 1.44 1.52
CA GLU A 194 -12.43 2.16 2.02
C GLU A 194 -11.69 1.31 3.05
N VAL A 195 -10.38 1.14 2.84
CA VAL A 195 -9.47 0.45 3.76
C VAL A 195 -8.64 1.51 4.48
N HIS A 196 -8.77 1.59 5.79
CA HIS A 196 -7.93 2.40 6.65
C HIS A 196 -6.68 1.62 7.01
N TYR A 197 -5.53 2.12 6.57
CA TYR A 197 -4.22 1.54 6.80
C TYR A 197 -3.41 2.43 7.75
N ASN A 198 -2.83 1.83 8.79
CA ASN A 198 -1.97 2.53 9.72
C ASN A 198 -0.79 1.66 10.14
N ARG A 199 0.35 2.31 10.37
CA ARG A 199 1.61 1.68 10.76
C ARG A 199 2.36 2.60 11.71
N SER A 200 2.74 2.09 12.87
CA SER A 200 3.69 2.72 13.78
C SER A 200 5.12 2.31 13.43
N ALA A 201 6.10 3.16 13.77
CA ALA A 201 7.50 2.89 13.46
C ALA A 201 8.12 1.75 14.30
N GLU A 202 7.48 1.35 15.40
CA GLU A 202 8.12 0.50 16.42
C GLU A 202 7.57 -0.93 16.45
N SER A 203 6.26 -1.17 16.30
CA SER A 203 5.71 -2.54 16.47
C SER A 203 4.21 -2.72 16.19
N HIS A 204 3.55 -1.85 15.42
CA HIS A 204 2.10 -2.01 15.20
C HIS A 204 1.67 -1.63 13.80
N GLU A 205 1.08 -2.56 13.08
CA GLU A 205 0.51 -2.35 11.76
C GLU A 205 -0.90 -2.93 11.70
N PHE A 206 -1.84 -2.17 11.13
CA PHE A 206 -3.19 -2.67 10.92
C PHE A 206 -3.82 -2.15 9.64
N LEU A 207 -4.76 -2.92 9.13
CA LEU A 207 -5.68 -2.55 8.08
C LEU A 207 -7.11 -2.87 8.52
N GLU A 208 -8.03 -1.93 8.33
CA GLU A 208 -9.42 -2.04 8.71
C GLU A 208 -10.33 -1.58 7.57
N ALA A 209 -11.44 -2.28 7.33
CA ALA A 209 -12.42 -1.89 6.33
C ALA A 209 -13.84 -2.26 6.77
N ALA A 210 -14.79 -1.36 6.55
CA ALA A 210 -16.19 -1.63 6.85
C ALA A 210 -16.79 -2.71 5.93
N GLY A 211 -16.40 -2.72 4.64
CA GLY A 211 -17.02 -3.55 3.61
C GLY A 211 -18.47 -3.11 3.29
N PRO A 212 -19.26 -3.96 2.60
CA PRO A 212 -18.86 -5.23 2.00
C PRO A 212 -17.86 -5.04 0.86
N THR A 213 -16.99 -6.03 0.65
CA THR A 213 -16.06 -6.04 -0.50
C THR A 213 -16.75 -6.49 -1.79
N ASP A 214 -16.51 -5.81 -2.91
CA ASP A 214 -17.07 -6.16 -4.22
C ASP A 214 -16.27 -7.27 -4.93
N GLU A 215 -15.01 -7.47 -4.53
CA GLU A 215 -14.11 -8.48 -5.07
C GLU A 215 -13.25 -9.09 -3.95
N ASP A 216 -12.51 -10.15 -4.28
CA ASP A 216 -11.58 -10.77 -3.34
C ASP A 216 -10.36 -9.88 -3.11
N LEU A 217 -9.89 -9.87 -1.87
CA LEU A 217 -8.64 -9.24 -1.45
C LEU A 217 -7.71 -10.31 -0.86
N TYR A 218 -6.41 -10.11 -1.05
CA TYR A 218 -5.38 -11.02 -0.56
C TYR A 218 -4.45 -10.28 0.38
N VAL A 219 -4.36 -10.77 1.60
CA VAL A 219 -3.45 -10.26 2.62
C VAL A 219 -2.16 -11.06 2.54
N GLN A 220 -1.04 -10.35 2.48
CA GLN A 220 0.29 -10.93 2.50
C GLN A 220 1.13 -10.30 3.61
N VAL A 221 2.23 -10.96 3.97
CA VAL A 221 3.22 -10.43 4.90
C VAL A 221 4.63 -10.59 4.35
N LEU A 222 5.43 -9.53 4.49
CA LEU A 222 6.88 -9.57 4.35
C LEU A 222 7.50 -9.59 5.74
N PHE A 223 8.16 -10.70 6.07
CA PHE A 223 8.80 -10.88 7.37
C PHE A 223 10.07 -10.02 7.50
N GLN A 224 10.14 -9.20 8.55
CA GLN A 224 11.35 -8.51 9.01
C GLN A 224 11.89 -9.11 10.31
N GLU A 225 11.03 -9.76 11.08
CA GLU A 225 11.37 -10.44 12.32
C GLU A 225 10.46 -11.66 12.54
N HIS A 226 10.68 -12.34 13.67
CA HIS A 226 9.84 -13.46 14.07
C HIS A 226 8.36 -13.06 14.08
N ASN A 227 7.49 -13.91 13.56
CA ASN A 227 6.05 -13.67 13.52
C ASN A 227 5.43 -13.99 14.89
N PRO A 228 4.99 -12.99 15.68
CA PRO A 228 4.27 -13.26 16.94
C PRO A 228 2.84 -13.77 16.70
N GLY A 229 2.35 -13.71 15.46
CA GLY A 229 1.01 -14.07 15.03
C GLY A 229 0.27 -12.87 14.46
N ILE A 230 -0.08 -12.96 13.17
CA ILE A 230 -0.90 -11.94 12.50
C ILE A 230 -2.36 -12.31 12.70
N LYS A 231 -3.11 -11.48 13.43
CA LYS A 231 -4.52 -11.72 13.71
C LYS A 231 -5.34 -11.11 12.59
N TYR A 232 -6.30 -11.85 12.06
CA TYR A 232 -7.28 -11.32 11.12
C TYR A 232 -8.69 -11.74 11.50
N GLU A 233 -9.63 -10.83 11.28
CA GLU A 233 -11.04 -11.04 11.55
C GLU A 233 -11.92 -10.31 10.53
N PHE A 234 -13.03 -10.94 10.19
CA PHE A 234 -14.08 -10.38 9.33
C PHE A 234 -15.34 -11.22 9.43
N TRP A 235 -16.45 -10.69 8.93
CA TRP A 235 -17.73 -11.38 8.88
C TRP A 235 -18.08 -11.75 7.45
N LEU A 236 -18.70 -12.92 7.28
CA LEU A 236 -19.22 -13.41 6.00
C LEU A 236 -20.70 -13.82 6.10
N PRO A 237 -21.50 -13.54 5.06
CA PRO A 237 -22.77 -14.23 4.85
C PRO A 237 -22.57 -15.76 4.80
N LYS A 238 -23.49 -16.54 5.39
CA LYS A 238 -23.38 -18.01 5.45
C LYS A 238 -23.24 -18.68 4.08
N ASP A 239 -23.96 -18.18 3.08
CA ASP A 239 -23.89 -18.66 1.70
C ASP A 239 -22.49 -18.50 1.10
N ILE A 240 -21.79 -17.41 1.42
CA ILE A 240 -20.41 -17.16 0.99
C ILE A 240 -19.42 -17.98 1.82
N TYR A 241 -19.67 -18.13 3.13
CA TYR A 241 -18.82 -18.90 4.03
C TYR A 241 -18.63 -20.36 3.59
N TYR A 242 -19.71 -21.04 3.15
CA TYR A 242 -19.61 -22.43 2.69
C TYR A 242 -18.67 -22.56 1.48
N ASN A 243 -18.77 -21.65 0.51
CA ASN A 243 -17.88 -21.61 -0.66
C ASN A 243 -16.43 -21.27 -0.26
N TYR A 244 -16.24 -20.34 0.67
CA TYR A 244 -14.92 -19.96 1.19
C TYR A 244 -14.21 -21.15 1.84
N LYS A 245 -14.94 -21.97 2.62
CA LYS A 245 -14.39 -23.12 3.33
C LYS A 245 -13.88 -24.20 2.36
N GLU A 246 -14.64 -24.54 1.33
CA GLU A 246 -14.23 -25.55 0.33
C GLU A 246 -12.95 -25.14 -0.41
N VAL A 247 -12.83 -23.88 -0.84
CA VAL A 247 -11.65 -23.37 -1.58
C VAL A 247 -10.42 -23.25 -0.67
N SER A 248 -10.60 -22.85 0.60
CA SER A 248 -9.49 -22.73 1.55
C SER A 248 -8.78 -24.06 1.79
N GLN A 249 -9.51 -25.18 1.83
CA GLN A 249 -8.93 -26.52 2.04
C GLN A 249 -8.08 -27.00 0.85
N LEU A 250 -8.37 -26.54 -0.37
CA LEU A 250 -7.66 -26.90 -1.59
C LEU A 250 -6.40 -26.04 -1.83
N SER A 251 -6.43 -24.74 -1.47
CA SER A 251 -5.32 -23.81 -1.80
C SER A 251 -4.06 -23.97 -0.93
N TRP A 252 -4.21 -24.34 0.34
CA TRP A 252 -3.05 -24.51 1.24
C TRP A 252 -2.26 -25.80 0.95
N GLN A 253 -2.91 -26.84 0.41
CA GLN A 253 -2.23 -28.04 -0.06
C GLN A 253 -1.42 -27.80 -1.34
N GLN A 254 -1.89 -26.92 -2.23
CA GLN A 254 -1.18 -26.56 -3.46
C GLN A 254 0.03 -25.66 -3.22
N SER A 255 -0.03 -24.70 -2.28
CA SER A 255 1.10 -23.80 -2.01
C SER A 255 2.32 -24.52 -1.39
N GLU A 256 2.09 -25.54 -0.55
CA GLU A 256 3.18 -26.35 0.00
C GLU A 256 3.84 -27.25 -1.07
N GLN A 257 3.06 -27.72 -2.05
CA GLN A 257 3.55 -28.56 -3.15
C GLN A 257 4.25 -27.76 -4.25
N GLU A 258 3.81 -26.53 -4.56
CA GLU A 258 4.49 -25.64 -5.50
C GLU A 258 5.85 -25.15 -4.97
N ASP A 259 5.94 -24.80 -3.68
CA ASP A 259 7.22 -24.41 -3.04
C ASP A 259 8.25 -25.58 -3.05
N LEU A 260 7.78 -26.82 -2.92
CA LEU A 260 8.61 -28.03 -3.03
C LEU A 260 8.99 -28.36 -4.49
N HIS A 261 8.08 -28.21 -5.46
CA HIS A 261 8.36 -28.47 -6.87
C HIS A 261 9.31 -27.44 -7.51
N ILE A 262 9.21 -26.17 -7.12
CA ILE A 262 10.14 -25.12 -7.58
C ILE A 262 11.56 -25.39 -7.05
N TRP A 263 11.70 -25.91 -5.83
CA TRP A 263 13.00 -26.29 -5.26
C TRP A 263 13.61 -27.53 -5.92
N LEU A 264 12.80 -28.55 -6.22
CA LEU A 264 13.26 -29.79 -6.87
C LEU A 264 13.71 -29.57 -8.32
N ASN A 265 13.04 -28.68 -9.06
CA ASN A 265 13.33 -28.42 -10.48
C ASN A 265 14.49 -27.44 -10.71
N ALA A 266 14.84 -26.62 -9.71
CA ALA A 266 16.00 -25.73 -9.77
C ALA A 266 17.35 -26.47 -9.73
N ASN A 267 17.35 -27.75 -9.34
CA ASN A 267 18.56 -28.58 -9.21
C ASN A 267 18.79 -29.59 -10.34
N THR A 268 17.96 -29.62 -11.40
CA THR A 268 17.98 -30.74 -12.37
C THR A 268 17.85 -30.37 -13.86
N SER A 269 18.08 -29.13 -14.28
CA SER A 269 18.19 -28.86 -15.73
C SER A 269 19.28 -27.85 -16.08
N ASN A 270 20.50 -28.38 -16.14
CA ASN A 270 21.54 -27.84 -17.00
C ASN A 270 21.20 -28.18 -18.46
N THR A 271 21.32 -27.15 -19.31
CA THR A 271 21.44 -27.15 -20.78
C THR A 271 20.25 -26.55 -21.52
N LEU A 272 20.48 -25.36 -22.09
CA LEU A 272 20.11 -24.97 -23.45
C LEU A 272 20.71 -23.59 -23.73
N LYS A 273 21.70 -23.53 -24.64
CA LYS A 273 22.18 -22.28 -25.26
C LYS A 273 21.11 -21.76 -26.22
N PRO A 274 20.94 -20.43 -26.33
CA PRO A 274 20.57 -19.83 -27.60
C PRO A 274 21.65 -18.88 -28.13
N SER A 275 21.70 -18.85 -29.45
CA SER A 275 22.66 -18.23 -30.33
C SER A 275 22.65 -16.70 -30.30
N TYR A 276 23.85 -16.13 -30.50
CA TYR A 276 24.09 -14.71 -30.71
C TYR A 276 23.51 -14.25 -32.05
N GLY A 277 22.53 -13.34 -32.02
CA GLY A 277 22.21 -12.43 -33.11
C GLY A 277 22.74 -11.04 -32.78
N THR A 278 23.77 -10.59 -33.48
CA THR A 278 24.33 -9.25 -33.41
C THR A 278 23.34 -8.23 -33.99
N SER A 279 23.03 -7.16 -33.24
CA SER A 279 22.55 -5.92 -33.85
C SER A 279 23.27 -4.71 -33.23
N GLN A 280 23.93 -3.97 -34.10
CA GLN A 280 24.76 -2.81 -33.80
C GLN A 280 23.89 -1.59 -33.51
N GLY A 281 24.31 -0.83 -32.49
CA GLY A 281 24.27 0.64 -32.43
C GLY A 281 22.93 1.34 -32.65
N LYS A 282 22.26 1.74 -31.55
CA LYS A 282 21.37 2.92 -31.56
C LYS A 282 21.75 3.88 -30.43
N LYS A 283 22.07 5.12 -30.83
CA LYS A 283 22.22 6.29 -29.95
C LYS A 283 20.88 6.57 -29.27
N VAL A 284 20.88 6.77 -27.97
CA VAL A 284 19.71 7.22 -27.19
C VAL A 284 19.83 8.71 -26.90
N HIS A 285 18.76 9.45 -27.17
CA HIS A 285 18.66 10.91 -27.05
C HIS A 285 18.12 11.28 -25.66
N CYS A 286 18.74 12.23 -24.96
CA CYS A 286 18.16 12.86 -23.76
C CYS A 286 17.23 14.01 -24.15
N PHE A 287 16.03 14.04 -23.58
CA PHE A 287 15.16 15.22 -23.59
C PHE A 287 15.56 16.11 -22.43
N LEU A 288 16.48 17.05 -22.66
CA LEU A 288 16.57 18.36 -21.98
C LEU A 288 17.67 19.19 -22.66
N SER A 289 17.26 20.37 -23.09
CA SER A 289 18.03 21.47 -23.69
C SER A 289 19.56 21.50 -23.48
N GLY A 290 20.30 21.35 -24.58
CA GLY A 290 21.58 22.07 -24.80
C GLY A 290 22.87 21.52 -24.17
N ALA A 291 22.84 20.48 -23.34
CA ALA A 291 24.05 19.87 -22.80
C ALA A 291 24.10 18.37 -23.09
N GLY A 292 24.95 17.95 -24.04
CA GLY A 292 25.18 16.53 -24.32
C GLY A 292 25.74 15.80 -23.10
N CYS A 293 25.23 14.59 -22.83
CA CYS A 293 25.78 13.74 -21.77
C CYS A 293 27.28 13.49 -22.02
N ARG A 294 28.11 13.83 -21.04
CA ARG A 294 29.55 13.54 -21.08
C ARG A 294 29.76 12.03 -20.95
N LYS A 295 30.81 11.47 -21.58
CA LYS A 295 31.19 10.06 -21.39
C LYS A 295 31.33 9.74 -19.90
N CYS A 296 30.71 8.66 -19.44
CA CYS A 296 30.77 8.25 -18.04
C CYS A 296 32.23 8.02 -17.62
N LYS A 297 32.66 8.68 -16.54
CA LYS A 297 34.00 8.51 -15.98
C LYS A 297 34.00 7.29 -15.06
N THR A 298 34.41 6.13 -15.57
CA THR A 298 34.60 4.95 -14.72
C THR A 298 35.94 5.04 -13.99
N PRO A 299 35.99 4.77 -12.68
CA PRO A 299 37.25 4.71 -11.95
C PRO A 299 38.16 3.62 -12.55
N LYS A 300 39.41 3.98 -12.88
CA LYS A 300 40.41 3.07 -13.47
C LYS A 300 41.60 2.89 -12.52
N GLY A 301 42.20 1.70 -12.57
CA GLY A 301 43.40 1.35 -11.82
C GLY A 301 43.15 0.71 -10.44
N LYS A 302 44.20 0.06 -9.91
CA LYS A 302 44.15 -0.69 -8.64
C LYS A 302 43.82 0.20 -7.44
N SER A 303 44.45 1.38 -7.35
CA SER A 303 44.26 2.32 -6.24
C SER A 303 42.80 2.81 -6.12
N GLN A 304 42.17 3.18 -7.24
CA GLN A 304 40.76 3.62 -7.24
C GLN A 304 39.78 2.49 -6.90
N ARG A 305 40.04 1.25 -7.35
CA ARG A 305 39.26 0.08 -6.97
C ARG A 305 39.29 -0.14 -5.46
N ILE A 306 40.48 -0.13 -4.86
CA ILE A 306 40.64 -0.32 -3.41
C ILE A 306 39.92 0.81 -2.66
N LYS A 307 40.14 2.07 -3.06
CA LYS A 307 39.49 3.23 -2.44
C LYS A 307 37.96 3.09 -2.42
N GLN A 308 37.34 2.80 -3.57
CA GLN A 308 35.88 2.63 -3.64
C GLN A 308 35.41 1.39 -2.89
N TYR A 309 36.14 0.27 -2.95
CA TYR A 309 35.82 -0.92 -2.17
C TYR A 309 35.75 -0.59 -0.68
N CYS A 310 36.72 0.16 -0.14
CA CYS A 310 36.75 0.53 1.28
C CYS A 310 35.64 1.54 1.64
N GLN A 311 35.35 2.51 0.78
CA GLN A 311 34.39 3.59 1.04
C GLN A 311 32.92 3.19 0.84
N SER A 312 32.64 2.24 -0.06
CA SER A 312 31.27 1.78 -0.33
C SER A 312 30.69 0.96 0.82
N ASP A 313 29.36 0.94 0.90
CA ASP A 313 28.63 0.13 1.88
C ASP A 313 28.36 -1.27 1.36
N PHE A 314 28.24 -1.38 0.03
CA PHE A 314 28.02 -2.64 -0.68
C PHE A 314 29.05 -2.82 -1.80
N VAL A 315 29.58 -4.03 -1.94
CA VAL A 315 30.33 -4.48 -3.10
C VAL A 315 29.69 -5.78 -3.56
N ILE A 316 29.02 -5.74 -4.70
CA ILE A 316 28.17 -6.83 -5.18
C ILE A 316 28.48 -7.20 -6.62
N HIS A 317 28.27 -8.47 -6.93
CA HIS A 317 28.07 -8.98 -8.27
C HIS A 317 26.56 -9.16 -8.47
N ALA A 318 26.01 -8.47 -9.46
CA ALA A 318 24.58 -8.49 -9.73
C ALA A 318 24.29 -8.49 -11.23
N LYS A 319 23.19 -9.15 -11.61
CA LYS A 319 22.61 -9.13 -12.95
C LYS A 319 21.56 -8.04 -13.03
N VAL A 320 21.62 -7.19 -14.05
CA VAL A 320 20.57 -6.18 -14.29
C VAL A 320 19.37 -6.87 -14.92
N LEU A 321 18.18 -6.69 -14.36
CA LEU A 321 16.95 -7.31 -14.86
C LEU A 321 16.14 -6.34 -15.71
N LYS A 322 15.95 -5.13 -15.19
CA LYS A 322 15.10 -4.11 -15.82
C LYS A 322 15.56 -2.71 -15.46
N LYS A 323 15.49 -1.80 -16.42
CA LYS A 323 15.65 -0.37 -16.20
C LYS A 323 14.31 0.35 -16.23
N THR A 324 14.04 1.17 -15.22
CA THR A 324 12.86 2.05 -15.15
C THR A 324 13.31 3.49 -14.94
N LEU A 325 12.79 4.41 -15.76
CA LEU A 325 13.03 5.85 -15.59
C LEU A 325 11.98 6.43 -14.64
N PHE A 326 12.42 7.13 -13.59
CA PHE A 326 11.56 7.79 -12.63
C PHE A 326 11.65 9.31 -12.83
N GLY A 327 10.65 9.87 -13.54
CA GLY A 327 10.61 11.29 -13.90
C GLY A 327 11.77 11.71 -14.82
N HIS A 328 12.26 12.94 -14.63
CA HIS A 328 13.37 13.51 -15.44
C HIS A 328 14.73 13.47 -14.73
N LEU A 329 14.83 12.88 -13.53
CA LEU A 329 15.98 13.08 -12.64
C LEU A 329 16.67 11.78 -12.20
N GLU A 330 15.93 10.67 -12.06
CA GLU A 330 16.48 9.43 -11.51
C GLU A 330 16.15 8.22 -12.38
N THR A 331 17.09 7.28 -12.41
CA THR A 331 16.93 5.97 -13.06
C THR A 331 16.99 4.89 -11.98
N ARG A 332 16.03 3.97 -12.00
CA ARG A 332 16.01 2.79 -11.12
C ARG A 332 16.35 1.56 -11.94
N TYR A 333 17.34 0.80 -11.48
CA TYR A 333 17.68 -0.52 -12.00
C TYR A 333 17.18 -1.57 -11.03
N ASP A 334 16.41 -2.50 -11.55
CA ASP A 334 16.10 -3.75 -10.89
C ASP A 334 17.25 -4.72 -11.12
N ILE A 335 17.81 -5.26 -10.03
CA ILE A 335 18.96 -6.13 -10.09
C ILE A 335 18.75 -7.41 -9.29
N GLN A 336 19.34 -8.49 -9.80
CA GLN A 336 19.50 -9.75 -9.08
C GLN A 336 20.92 -9.84 -8.51
N VAL A 337 21.09 -9.74 -7.20
CA VAL A 337 22.38 -9.90 -6.51
C VAL A 337 22.79 -11.37 -6.49
N LYS A 338 23.80 -11.72 -7.29
CA LYS A 338 24.39 -13.07 -7.34
C LYS A 338 25.33 -13.31 -6.17
N HIS A 339 26.13 -12.31 -5.81
CA HIS A 339 27.09 -12.41 -4.73
C HIS A 339 27.36 -11.04 -4.08
N ALA A 340 27.57 -11.03 -2.76
CA ALA A 340 27.93 -9.83 -2.00
C ALA A 340 29.31 -10.00 -1.35
N TYR A 341 30.34 -9.39 -1.93
CA TYR A 341 31.73 -9.42 -1.45
C TYR A 341 31.92 -8.58 -0.18
N LYS A 342 31.17 -7.48 -0.07
CA LYS A 342 31.11 -6.61 1.11
C LYS A 342 29.68 -6.11 1.29
N ARG A 343 29.19 -6.17 2.53
CA ARG A 343 27.90 -5.62 2.93
C ARG A 343 28.00 -5.07 4.35
N LYS A 344 27.86 -3.75 4.51
CA LYS A 344 27.74 -3.12 5.84
C LYS A 344 26.30 -3.23 6.39
N PHE A 345 25.33 -3.41 5.51
CA PHE A 345 23.92 -3.56 5.81
C PHE A 345 23.36 -4.79 5.08
N PRO A 346 22.19 -5.32 5.48
CA PRO A 346 21.53 -6.40 4.73
C PRO A 346 21.31 -5.98 3.28
N ILE A 347 21.54 -6.91 2.34
CA ILE A 347 21.27 -6.72 0.91
C ILE A 347 20.59 -7.97 0.36
N MET A 348 19.54 -7.77 -0.41
CA MET A 348 18.65 -8.83 -0.88
C MET A 348 19.12 -9.43 -2.19
N ASN A 349 18.63 -10.64 -2.54
CA ASN A 349 18.88 -11.24 -3.86
C ASN A 349 18.20 -10.42 -4.97
N HIS A 350 17.14 -9.69 -4.66
CA HIS A 350 16.48 -8.77 -5.58
C HIS A 350 16.49 -7.38 -4.96
N GLU A 351 17.12 -6.41 -5.61
CA GLU A 351 17.42 -5.10 -5.01
C GLU A 351 17.21 -3.98 -6.03
N TYR A 352 16.85 -2.78 -5.57
CA TYR A 352 16.76 -1.60 -6.41
C TYR A 352 17.99 -0.71 -6.28
N ILE A 353 18.65 -0.48 -7.42
CA ILE A 353 19.75 0.46 -7.52
C ILE A 353 19.26 1.76 -8.16
N TRP A 354 19.46 2.86 -7.44
CA TRP A 354 19.09 4.19 -7.90
C TRP A 354 20.31 4.95 -8.42
N VAL A 355 20.15 5.57 -9.59
CA VAL A 355 21.15 6.42 -10.24
C VAL A 355 20.55 7.81 -10.43
N SER A 356 21.15 8.82 -9.80
CA SER A 356 20.68 10.22 -9.88
C SER A 356 21.12 10.91 -11.18
N ASN A 357 20.86 10.28 -12.34
CA ASN A 357 20.93 10.92 -13.65
C ASN A 357 20.10 10.14 -14.69
N THR A 358 19.77 10.85 -15.78
CA THR A 358 19.12 10.32 -17.00
C THR A 358 20.10 10.13 -18.16
N CYS A 359 21.40 10.32 -17.91
CA CYS A 359 22.49 10.19 -18.89
C CYS A 359 23.07 8.76 -18.98
N ASP A 360 22.38 7.77 -18.41
CA ASP A 360 22.82 6.37 -18.37
C ASP A 360 24.24 6.19 -17.81
N CYS A 361 24.62 6.96 -16.79
CA CYS A 361 25.92 6.84 -16.15
C CYS A 361 25.79 6.33 -14.71
N PRO A 362 26.24 5.11 -14.37
CA PRO A 362 26.96 4.14 -15.21
C PRO A 362 26.06 3.41 -16.23
N GLN A 363 26.66 3.02 -17.37
CA GLN A 363 25.95 2.30 -18.45
C GLN A 363 25.73 0.84 -18.06
N LEU A 364 24.50 0.55 -17.66
CA LEU A 364 24.04 -0.77 -17.26
C LEU A 364 23.08 -1.30 -18.33
N LEU A 365 23.42 -2.44 -18.91
CA LEU A 365 22.61 -3.11 -19.92
C LEU A 365 21.74 -4.18 -19.26
N ASP A 366 20.50 -4.29 -19.72
CA ASP A 366 19.57 -5.32 -19.28
C ASP A 366 20.16 -6.71 -19.54
N LEU A 367 19.91 -7.63 -18.61
CA LEU A 367 20.39 -9.02 -18.58
C LEU A 367 21.91 -9.21 -18.48
N GLN A 368 22.69 -8.13 -18.35
CA GLN A 368 24.15 -8.21 -18.19
C GLN A 368 24.55 -8.20 -16.71
N GLU A 369 25.64 -8.90 -16.40
CA GLU A 369 26.19 -9.01 -15.04
C GLU A 369 27.33 -8.02 -14.81
N TYR A 370 27.33 -7.41 -13.62
CA TYR A 370 28.28 -6.38 -13.23
C TYR A 370 28.75 -6.57 -11.80
N VAL A 371 29.99 -6.15 -11.56
CA VAL A 371 30.47 -5.78 -10.24
C VAL A 371 30.13 -4.32 -10.00
N MET A 372 29.44 -4.03 -8.90
CA MET A 372 29.00 -2.70 -8.53
C MET A 372 29.42 -2.37 -7.09
N MET A 373 29.94 -1.17 -6.87
CA MET A 373 30.24 -0.63 -5.55
C MET A 373 29.27 0.50 -5.24
N ALA A 374 28.35 0.25 -4.32
CA ALA A 374 27.21 1.12 -4.03
C ALA A 374 27.25 1.63 -2.59
N SER A 375 26.61 2.77 -2.37
CA SER A 375 26.48 3.39 -1.05
C SER A 375 25.02 3.43 -0.63
N ARG A 376 24.78 3.27 0.66
CA ARG A 376 23.45 3.41 1.24
C ARG A 376 23.17 4.88 1.49
N HIS A 377 22.11 5.40 0.90
CA HIS A 377 21.62 6.74 1.17
C HIS A 377 20.38 6.65 2.08
N ALA A 378 20.58 6.98 3.35
CA ALA A 378 19.51 7.09 4.32
C ALA A 378 18.80 8.43 4.16
N ASN A 379 17.49 8.41 3.93
CA ASN A 379 16.67 9.60 3.98
C ASN A 379 16.08 9.74 5.38
N HIS A 380 16.71 10.58 6.20
CA HIS A 380 16.34 10.78 7.61
C HIS A 380 14.92 11.34 7.79
N LYS A 381 14.34 11.92 6.73
CA LYS A 381 12.98 12.49 6.76
C LYS A 381 11.89 11.44 6.55
N TYR A 382 12.23 10.26 6.02
CA TYR A 382 11.27 9.22 5.60
C TYR A 382 11.64 7.81 6.08
N MET A 383 12.68 7.66 6.91
CA MET A 383 13.19 6.36 7.39
C MET A 383 13.47 5.33 6.28
N LEU A 384 13.66 5.77 5.03
CA LEU A 384 13.97 4.93 3.88
C LEU A 384 15.49 4.92 3.62
N SER A 385 16.08 3.76 3.43
CA SER A 385 17.47 3.64 2.96
C SER A 385 17.51 3.07 1.55
N SER A 386 18.07 3.80 0.59
CA SER A 386 18.18 3.37 -0.81
C SER A 386 19.61 3.04 -1.19
N THR A 387 19.81 1.99 -1.98
CA THR A 387 21.11 1.64 -2.56
C THR A 387 21.35 2.52 -3.80
N ARG A 388 22.39 3.34 -3.76
CA ARG A 388 22.67 4.33 -4.81
C ARG A 388 24.01 4.11 -5.50
N LEU A 389 24.00 4.32 -6.81
CA LEU A 389 25.19 4.50 -7.63
C LEU A 389 25.26 5.94 -8.11
N SER A 390 26.42 6.55 -7.92
CA SER A 390 26.76 7.85 -8.49
C SER A 390 27.31 7.67 -9.91
N SER A 391 27.39 8.77 -10.68
CA SER A 391 28.06 8.78 -12.00
C SER A 391 29.54 8.40 -11.96
N THR A 392 30.14 8.36 -10.76
CA THR A 392 31.53 7.98 -10.50
C THR A 392 31.68 6.64 -9.76
N SER A 393 30.57 5.95 -9.48
CA SER A 393 30.63 4.67 -8.78
C SER A 393 31.34 3.62 -9.63
N PHE A 394 32.08 2.73 -8.97
CA PHE A 394 32.78 1.64 -9.61
C PHE A 394 31.75 0.62 -10.11
N VAL A 395 31.63 0.55 -11.43
CA VAL A 395 30.82 -0.43 -12.14
C VAL A 395 31.65 -1.01 -13.27
N LYS A 396 31.73 -2.34 -13.32
CA LYS A 396 32.37 -3.08 -14.41
C LYS A 396 31.61 -4.34 -14.73
N PRO A 397 31.58 -4.79 -16.00
CA PRO A 397 31.08 -6.12 -16.33
C PRO A 397 31.78 -7.17 -15.46
N TRP A 398 31.00 -8.11 -14.95
CA TRP A 398 31.54 -9.18 -14.12
C TRP A 398 32.38 -10.14 -14.98
N THR A 399 33.56 -10.50 -14.48
CA THR A 399 34.39 -11.58 -15.02
C THR A 399 35.08 -12.30 -13.87
N PRO A 400 35.49 -13.57 -14.03
CA PRO A 400 36.28 -14.29 -13.03
C PRO A 400 37.57 -13.55 -12.63
N GLU A 401 38.21 -12.85 -13.58
CA GLU A 401 39.38 -12.03 -13.27
C GLU A 401 39.05 -10.83 -12.38
N GLU A 402 37.89 -10.20 -12.58
CA GLU A 402 37.50 -9.05 -11.76
C GLU A 402 37.17 -9.48 -10.33
N GLU A 403 36.59 -10.68 -10.16
CA GLU A 403 36.38 -11.31 -8.85
C GLU A 403 37.69 -11.52 -8.08
N LEU A 404 38.74 -12.06 -8.71
CA LEU A 404 40.06 -12.18 -8.09
C LEU A 404 40.63 -10.81 -7.68
N LYS A 405 40.40 -9.78 -8.51
CA LYS A 405 40.83 -8.40 -8.21
C LYS A 405 40.05 -7.80 -7.04
N LEU A 406 38.80 -8.20 -6.79
CA LEU A 406 38.02 -7.80 -5.61
C LEU A 406 38.49 -8.49 -4.34
N GLN A 407 38.82 -9.78 -4.40
CA GLN A 407 39.40 -10.51 -3.27
C GLN A 407 40.72 -9.88 -2.84
N SER A 408 41.56 -9.50 -3.80
CA SER A 408 42.77 -8.70 -3.54
C SER A 408 42.44 -7.34 -2.93
N ALA A 409 41.40 -6.64 -3.38
CA ALA A 409 41.03 -5.34 -2.81
C ALA A 409 40.55 -5.45 -1.35
N LYS A 410 39.85 -6.54 -1.00
CA LYS A 410 39.34 -6.82 0.35
C LYS A 410 40.47 -6.82 1.39
N THR A 411 41.64 -7.39 1.08
CA THR A 411 42.76 -7.48 2.02
C THR A 411 43.35 -6.12 2.40
N PHE A 412 43.24 -5.12 1.52
CA PHE A 412 43.73 -3.75 1.79
C PHE A 412 42.77 -2.90 2.63
N CYS A 413 41.50 -3.30 2.76
CA CYS A 413 40.51 -2.57 3.58
C CYS A 413 40.41 -3.11 5.02
N SER A 414 41.12 -4.19 5.35
CA SER A 414 41.16 -4.80 6.69
C SER A 414 42.23 -4.21 7.62
N ILE A 415 42.92 -3.14 7.20
CA ILE A 415 43.94 -2.46 7.98
C ILE A 415 43.69 -0.96 7.92
N SER A 416 43.00 -0.42 8.92
CA SER A 416 43.31 0.88 9.54
C SER A 416 42.53 0.98 10.87
N PRO A 417 43.19 1.46 11.94
CA PRO A 417 42.78 1.34 13.34
C PRO A 417 41.51 2.12 13.71
#